data_AF-A0A3P7JK31-F1
#
_entry.id   AF-A0A3P7JK31-F1
#
_cell.length_a   1.000
_cell.length_b   1.000
_cell.length_c   1.000
_cell.angle_alpha   90.00
_cell.angle_beta   90.00
_cell.angle_gamma   90.00
#
_symmetry.space_group_name_H-M   'P 1'
#
loop_
_entity.id
_entity.type
_entity.pdbx_description
1 polymer ?
#
loop_
_entity_poly.entity_id
_entity_poly.type
_entity_poly.pdbx_seq_one_letter_code
_entity_poly.pdbx_strand_id
1 'polypeptide(L)'
;MLYHKAYIIKKIFPKIEYKLFGMKPDEPYAVMLRIERVDEMRYKFSAGEWSTNGKGELQTPSRSIPHHDGAVDTGRAWMSKTVSFDRVKVTNNQLDNDPFHLFGMKPDEPYAVMLRIERVDELRYKFSAGEWSTNGKGELQTPSRSIPHHDGAVDTGRAWMSKTVSFDRVKVTNNQLDNDPFHVILQSMHKYIPVLYIYHMPNSIMWMDQNTPALDPSCLVAAVRFDFTEFIAVTAYQNNEVTQLKISHNPFAKGFREGSERDRKRTSTSPIY
;
A
#
# COMPACT_ATOMS: atom_id res chain seq x y z
N MET A 1 -14.25 17.55 13.68
CA MET A 1 -14.62 16.23 13.15
C MET A 1 -13.53 15.78 12.20
N LEU A 2 -12.93 14.61 12.43
CA LEU A 2 -12.13 13.96 11.39
C LEU A 2 -13.08 13.53 10.28
N TYR A 3 -12.87 14.05 9.08
CA TYR A 3 -13.64 13.65 7.90
C TYR A 3 -12.83 12.58 7.16
N HIS A 4 -13.45 11.46 6.80
CA HIS A 4 -12.87 10.53 5.84
C HIS A 4 -13.76 10.52 4.59
N LYS A 5 -13.22 11.03 3.48
CA LYS A 5 -13.74 10.71 2.15
C LYS A 5 -12.82 9.62 1.60
N ALA A 6 -13.40 8.48 1.24
CA ALA A 6 -12.67 7.40 0.59
C ALA A 6 -12.23 7.88 -0.80
N TYR A 7 -10.95 8.19 -0.94
CA TYR A 7 -10.34 8.56 -2.21
C TYR A 7 -9.51 7.40 -2.72
N ILE A 8 -9.67 7.09 -4.00
CA ILE A 8 -8.92 6.00 -4.63
C ILE A 8 -7.54 6.55 -4.93
N ILE A 9 -6.54 6.10 -4.18
CA ILE A 9 -5.17 6.53 -4.42
C ILE A 9 -4.31 5.34 -4.77
N LYS A 10 -3.85 5.32 -6.02
CA LYS A 10 -3.05 4.24 -6.57
C LYS A 10 -1.65 4.76 -6.85
N LYS A 11 -0.64 3.97 -6.51
CA LYS A 11 0.71 4.18 -7.07
C LYS A 11 0.62 4.05 -8.58
N ILE A 12 1.35 4.91 -9.30
CA ILE A 12 1.43 4.79 -10.75
C ILE A 12 2.10 3.46 -11.11
N PHE A 13 1.47 2.74 -12.04
CA PHE A 13 2.02 1.56 -12.67
C PHE A 13 1.88 1.70 -14.19
N PRO A 14 2.92 1.36 -14.99
CA PRO A 14 4.25 0.93 -14.56
C PRO A 14 5.03 2.04 -13.81
N LYS A 15 6.11 1.66 -13.11
CA LYS A 15 7.00 2.66 -12.50
C LYS A 15 7.53 3.60 -13.59
N ILE A 16 7.49 4.89 -13.32
CA ILE A 16 8.04 5.91 -14.21
C ILE A 16 9.48 6.18 -13.78
N GLU A 17 10.42 5.63 -14.56
CA GLU A 17 11.86 5.74 -14.31
C GLU A 17 12.59 6.21 -15.58
N TYR A 18 13.52 7.16 -15.42
CA TYR A 18 14.31 7.72 -16.51
C TYR A 18 15.78 7.77 -16.15
N LYS A 19 16.63 7.52 -17.14
CA LYS A 19 18.05 7.84 -17.06
C LYS A 19 18.31 9.06 -17.92
N LEU A 20 18.79 10.14 -17.30
CA LEU A 20 18.99 11.41 -17.97
C LEU A 20 20.40 11.50 -18.56
N PHE A 21 20.53 12.16 -19.70
CA PHE A 21 21.80 12.36 -20.41
C PHE A 21 21.82 13.75 -21.06
N GLY A 22 23.01 14.27 -21.34
CA GLY A 22 23.20 15.50 -22.13
C GLY A 22 22.93 16.81 -21.39
N MET A 23 22.75 16.78 -20.07
CA MET A 23 22.61 17.98 -19.24
C MET A 23 23.99 18.62 -19.02
N LYS A 24 24.05 19.95 -18.89
CA LYS A 24 25.30 20.63 -18.55
C LYS A 24 25.65 20.30 -17.09
N PRO A 25 26.85 19.77 -16.78
CA PRO A 25 27.14 19.21 -15.46
C PRO A 25 26.94 20.16 -14.27
N ASP A 26 27.30 21.42 -14.42
CA ASP A 26 27.35 22.40 -13.32
C ASP A 26 26.15 23.36 -13.31
N GLU A 27 25.20 23.20 -14.25
CA GLU A 27 23.98 24.02 -14.30
C GLU A 27 22.86 23.42 -13.43
N PRO A 28 22.02 24.26 -12.81
CA PRO A 28 20.88 23.80 -12.02
C PRO A 28 19.70 23.40 -12.91
N TYR A 29 19.06 22.28 -12.57
CA TYR A 29 17.87 21.76 -13.24
C TYR A 29 16.81 21.31 -12.24
N ALA A 30 15.55 21.58 -12.57
CA ALA A 30 14.39 20.98 -11.94
C ALA A 30 13.84 19.87 -12.84
N VAL A 31 13.53 18.71 -12.27
CA VAL A 31 12.88 17.61 -12.99
C VAL A 31 11.47 17.44 -12.46
N MET A 32 10.48 17.48 -13.36
CA MET A 32 9.05 17.42 -13.02
C MET A 32 8.33 16.39 -13.88
N LEU A 33 7.35 15.71 -13.31
CA LEU A 33 6.44 14.82 -14.03
C LEU A 33 5.12 15.54 -14.29
N ARG A 34 4.67 15.52 -15.55
CA ARG A 34 3.34 15.97 -15.94
C ARG A 34 2.59 14.80 -16.57
N ILE A 35 1.38 14.55 -16.10
CA ILE A 35 0.49 13.52 -16.67
C ILE A 35 -0.58 14.24 -17.46
N GLU A 36 -0.61 13.99 -18.76
CA GLU A 36 -1.57 14.59 -19.67
C GLU A 36 -2.60 13.54 -20.09
N ARG A 37 -3.86 13.98 -20.17
CA ARG A 37 -4.95 13.17 -20.66
C ARG A 37 -4.75 12.96 -22.17
N VAL A 38 -4.88 11.72 -22.63
CA VAL A 38 -4.64 11.36 -24.05
C VAL A 38 -5.84 11.73 -24.94
N ASP A 39 -7.07 11.58 -24.44
CA ASP A 39 -8.30 11.89 -25.17
C ASP A 39 -9.46 12.22 -24.22
N GLU A 40 -10.58 12.73 -24.75
CA GLU A 40 -11.75 13.14 -23.98
C GLU A 40 -12.72 11.99 -23.63
N MET A 41 -12.33 10.74 -23.82
CA MET A 41 -13.19 9.58 -23.59
C MET A 41 -13.09 9.07 -22.16
N ARG A 42 -14.19 8.49 -21.67
CA ARG A 42 -14.19 7.65 -20.48
C ARG A 42 -13.97 6.22 -20.92
N TYR A 43 -13.10 5.49 -20.25
CA TYR A 43 -12.81 4.09 -20.58
C TYR A 43 -13.41 3.13 -19.57
N LYS A 44 -13.89 1.99 -20.06
CA LYS A 44 -14.33 0.84 -19.26
C LYS A 44 -13.53 -0.38 -19.70
N PHE A 45 -12.96 -1.10 -18.73
CA PHE A 45 -12.32 -2.38 -18.97
C PHE A 45 -13.30 -3.51 -18.67
N SER A 46 -13.54 -4.39 -19.65
CA SER A 46 -14.40 -5.56 -19.49
C SER A 46 -13.95 -6.67 -20.42
N ALA A 47 -13.97 -7.91 -19.94
CA ALA A 47 -13.59 -9.10 -20.73
C ALA A 47 -12.19 -9.02 -21.38
N GLY A 48 -11.23 -8.38 -20.72
CA GLY A 48 -9.86 -8.27 -21.22
C GLY A 48 -9.61 -7.08 -22.16
N GLU A 49 -10.64 -6.30 -22.49
CA GLU A 49 -10.53 -5.20 -23.45
C GLU A 49 -10.99 -3.86 -22.86
N TRP A 50 -10.35 -2.78 -23.34
CA TRP A 50 -10.75 -1.40 -23.07
C TRP A 50 -11.74 -0.92 -24.13
N SER A 51 -12.86 -0.37 -23.70
CA SER A 51 -13.87 0.25 -24.57
C SER A 51 -14.22 1.66 -24.08
N THR A 52 -14.57 2.53 -25.02
CA THR A 52 -15.04 3.89 -24.68
C THR A 52 -16.47 3.83 -24.17
N ASN A 53 -16.75 4.54 -23.08
CA ASN A 53 -18.05 4.62 -22.42
C ASN A 53 -18.45 6.09 -22.21
N GLY A 54 -18.63 6.80 -23.33
CA GLY A 54 -19.04 8.20 -23.37
C GLY A 54 -17.89 9.20 -23.16
N LYS A 55 -18.25 10.48 -23.03
CA LYS A 55 -17.31 11.55 -22.72
C LYS A 55 -16.89 11.46 -21.26
N GLY A 56 -15.60 11.65 -20.99
CA GLY A 56 -15.10 11.75 -19.62
C GLY A 56 -15.45 13.09 -18.98
N GLU A 57 -15.16 13.20 -17.68
CA GLU A 57 -15.49 14.37 -16.87
C GLU A 57 -14.76 15.63 -17.36
N LEU A 58 -15.35 16.80 -17.05
CA LEU A 58 -14.80 18.12 -17.38
C LEU A 58 -13.47 18.36 -16.62
N GLN A 59 -12.51 18.90 -17.35
CA GLN A 59 -11.08 18.98 -17.03
C GLN A 59 -10.78 19.80 -15.75
N THR A 60 -9.91 19.26 -14.88
CA THR A 60 -9.02 20.08 -14.05
C THR A 60 -7.63 20.13 -14.71
N PRO A 61 -6.93 21.28 -14.69
CA PRO A 61 -5.63 21.40 -15.35
C PRO A 61 -4.60 20.43 -14.74
N SER A 62 -3.88 19.70 -15.61
CA SER A 62 -2.79 18.81 -15.18
C SER A 62 -1.70 19.59 -14.44
N ARG A 63 -1.47 19.21 -13.18
CA ARG A 63 -0.39 19.77 -12.35
C ARG A 63 0.97 19.17 -12.71
N SER A 64 2.01 20.00 -12.70
CA SER A 64 3.40 19.53 -12.74
C SER A 64 3.80 19.07 -11.34
N ILE A 65 4.32 17.84 -11.24
CA ILE A 65 4.68 17.20 -9.99
C ILE A 65 6.21 17.25 -9.85
N PRO A 66 6.76 17.99 -8.88
CA PRO A 66 8.21 18.04 -8.67
C PRO A 66 8.74 16.68 -8.21
N HIS A 67 10.00 16.38 -8.54
CA HIS A 67 10.66 15.18 -8.07
C HIS A 67 10.81 15.18 -6.53
N HIS A 68 10.65 14.01 -5.91
CA HIS A 68 10.58 13.88 -4.46
C HIS A 68 11.92 14.09 -3.72
N ASP A 69 13.04 13.97 -4.44
CA ASP A 69 14.38 14.25 -3.91
C ASP A 69 14.71 15.75 -3.80
N GLY A 70 13.82 16.64 -4.23
CA GLY A 70 14.02 18.09 -4.16
C GLY A 70 13.68 18.81 -5.47
N ALA A 71 13.54 20.14 -5.37
CA ALA A 71 13.07 20.98 -6.47
C ALA A 71 14.14 21.24 -7.55
N VAL A 72 15.43 21.32 -7.18
CA VAL A 72 16.53 21.67 -8.09
C VAL A 72 17.81 20.92 -7.69
N ASP A 73 18.53 20.38 -8.68
CA ASP A 73 19.87 19.79 -8.51
C ASP A 73 20.71 20.02 -9.79
N THR A 74 22.02 19.79 -9.71
CA THR A 74 22.95 19.96 -10.84
C THR A 74 22.74 18.92 -11.93
N GLY A 75 23.07 19.24 -13.18
CA GLY A 75 23.01 18.29 -14.29
C GLY A 75 23.85 17.03 -14.03
N ARG A 76 25.03 17.17 -13.39
CA ARG A 76 25.87 16.04 -12.98
C ARG A 76 25.15 15.10 -12.02
N ALA A 77 24.51 15.65 -10.99
CA ALA A 77 23.80 14.86 -9.98
C ALA A 77 22.59 14.13 -10.60
N TRP A 78 21.79 14.82 -11.42
CA TRP A 78 20.66 14.20 -12.11
C TRP A 78 21.05 13.06 -13.05
N MET A 79 22.14 13.23 -13.81
CA MET A 79 22.64 12.19 -14.73
C MET A 79 23.36 11.03 -14.02
N SER A 80 23.75 11.20 -12.75
CA SER A 80 24.48 10.17 -11.99
C SER A 80 23.59 9.03 -11.49
N LYS A 81 22.26 9.22 -11.45
CA LYS A 81 21.28 8.27 -10.93
C LYS A 81 20.10 8.08 -11.89
N THR A 82 19.39 6.98 -11.72
CA THR A 82 18.05 6.84 -12.32
C THR A 82 17.08 7.74 -11.55
N VAL A 83 16.35 8.58 -12.28
CA VAL A 83 15.31 9.45 -11.75
C VAL A 83 14.01 8.67 -11.71
N SER A 84 13.35 8.61 -10.55
CA SER A 84 12.16 7.77 -10.34
C SER A 84 11.02 8.58 -9.75
N PHE A 85 9.82 8.42 -10.30
CA PHE A 85 8.60 9.02 -9.77
C PHE A 85 7.74 7.99 -9.01
N ASP A 86 8.38 7.03 -8.34
CA ASP A 86 7.70 5.94 -7.61
C ASP A 86 6.89 6.38 -6.39
N ARG A 87 7.14 7.60 -5.89
CA ARG A 87 6.34 8.26 -4.84
C ARG A 87 5.10 8.96 -5.39
N VAL A 88 4.97 9.11 -6.71
CA VAL A 88 3.80 9.75 -7.31
C VAL A 88 2.61 8.80 -7.28
N LYS A 89 1.45 9.35 -6.90
CA LYS A 89 0.20 8.61 -6.78
C LYS A 89 -0.92 9.34 -7.52
N VAL A 90 -1.83 8.58 -8.10
CA VAL A 90 -3.03 9.08 -8.79
C VAL A 90 -4.20 9.02 -7.83
N THR A 91 -4.89 10.13 -7.66
CA THR A 91 -6.06 10.28 -6.80
C THR A 91 -7.21 10.87 -7.61
N ASN A 92 -8.44 10.40 -7.35
CA ASN A 92 -9.65 11.00 -7.93
C ASN A 92 -10.17 12.18 -7.09
N ASN A 93 -9.45 12.57 -6.05
CA ASN A 93 -9.77 13.73 -5.24
C ASN A 93 -9.19 15.00 -5.85
N GLN A 94 -10.06 15.88 -6.34
CA GLN A 94 -9.64 17.16 -6.93
C GLN A 94 -9.23 18.21 -5.88
N LEU A 95 -9.50 17.95 -4.59
CA LEU A 95 -9.08 18.78 -3.45
C LEU A 95 -7.83 18.21 -2.75
N ASP A 96 -7.19 17.20 -3.35
CA ASP A 96 -6.09 16.46 -2.75
C ASP A 96 -4.75 17.18 -2.91
N ASN A 97 -4.40 17.92 -1.87
CA ASN A 97 -3.04 18.42 -1.75
C ASN A 97 -2.07 17.37 -1.18
N ASP A 98 -2.54 16.30 -0.52
CA ASP A 98 -1.69 15.14 -0.20
C ASP A 98 -2.49 13.90 0.27
N PRO A 99 -2.48 12.74 -0.43
CA PRO A 99 -3.54 11.74 -0.27
C PRO A 99 -3.39 10.75 0.89
N PHE A 100 -2.26 10.74 1.61
CA PHE A 100 -2.00 9.77 2.69
C PHE A 100 -1.66 10.42 4.02
N HIS A 101 -2.03 11.68 4.14
CA HIS A 101 -1.83 12.43 5.35
C HIS A 101 -3.09 12.23 6.18
N LEU A 102 -2.91 11.83 7.43
CA LEU A 102 -3.94 12.11 8.40
C LEU A 102 -4.21 13.62 8.33
N PHE A 103 -5.47 14.03 8.50
CA PHE A 103 -5.84 15.45 8.49
C PHE A 103 -6.93 15.71 9.52
N GLY A 104 -7.05 16.97 9.95
CA GLY A 104 -8.05 17.35 10.95
C GLY A 104 -7.72 16.92 12.39
N MET A 105 -6.50 16.44 12.65
CA MET A 105 -5.95 16.27 13.99
C MET A 105 -5.54 17.64 14.53
N LYS A 106 -5.69 17.86 15.84
CA LYS A 106 -5.20 19.10 16.46
C LYS A 106 -3.66 19.05 16.52
N PRO A 107 -2.93 20.05 15.97
CA PRO A 107 -1.49 19.93 15.75
C PRO A 107 -0.67 19.60 17.00
N ASP A 108 -0.99 20.19 18.14
CA ASP A 108 -0.19 20.10 19.37
C ASP A 108 -0.73 19.08 20.39
N GLU A 109 -1.79 18.34 20.05
CA GLU A 109 -2.34 17.29 20.91
C GLU A 109 -1.77 15.92 20.51
N PRO A 110 -1.56 15.00 21.47
CA PRO A 110 -1.00 13.69 21.18
C PRO A 110 -2.07 12.71 20.68
N TYR A 111 -1.68 11.84 19.76
CA TYR A 111 -2.54 10.81 19.20
C TYR A 111 -1.78 9.49 19.05
N ALA A 112 -2.47 8.38 19.31
CA ALA A 112 -1.98 7.05 19.01
C ALA A 112 -2.56 6.56 17.68
N VAL A 113 -1.71 6.00 16.81
CA VAL A 113 -2.13 5.40 15.54
C VAL A 113 -1.78 3.92 15.54
N MET A 114 -2.81 3.08 15.43
CA MET A 114 -2.72 1.63 15.59
C MET A 114 -3.33 0.92 14.38
N LEU A 115 -2.80 -0.23 14.00
CA LEU A 115 -3.41 -1.12 13.01
C LEU A 115 -4.11 -2.28 13.71
N ARG A 116 -5.33 -2.61 13.31
CA ARG A 116 -5.98 -3.90 13.61
C ARG A 116 -6.28 -4.62 12.31
N ILE A 117 -6.20 -5.94 12.32
CA ILE A 117 -6.73 -6.77 11.25
C ILE A 117 -7.95 -7.50 11.82
N GLU A 118 -9.13 -7.10 11.37
CA GLU A 118 -10.41 -7.56 11.90
C GLU A 118 -11.01 -8.61 10.99
N ARG A 119 -11.70 -9.58 11.58
CA ARG A 119 -12.42 -10.60 10.83
C ARG A 119 -13.71 -9.97 10.26
N VAL A 120 -13.97 -10.22 8.97
CA VAL A 120 -15.13 -9.62 8.28
C VAL A 120 -16.42 -10.38 8.58
N ASP A 121 -16.33 -11.70 8.74
CA ASP A 121 -17.47 -12.59 8.98
C ASP A 121 -17.07 -13.85 9.79
N GLU A 122 -18.06 -14.60 10.26
CA GLU A 122 -17.84 -15.88 10.98
C GLU A 122 -17.68 -17.08 10.04
N LEU A 123 -17.40 -16.88 8.74
CA LEU A 123 -17.41 -17.95 7.76
C LEU A 123 -16.01 -18.48 7.48
N ARG A 124 -15.95 -19.79 7.18
CA ARG A 124 -14.75 -20.40 6.61
C ARG A 124 -14.88 -20.40 5.10
N TYR A 125 -13.81 -20.10 4.39
CA TYR A 125 -13.78 -20.07 2.94
C TYR A 125 -13.06 -21.29 2.37
N LYS A 126 -13.34 -21.62 1.10
CA LYS A 126 -12.57 -22.56 0.30
C LYS A 126 -12.45 -22.02 -1.11
N PHE A 127 -11.40 -22.44 -1.81
CA PHE A 127 -11.24 -22.14 -3.23
C PHE A 127 -11.36 -23.44 -4.02
N SER A 128 -12.30 -23.51 -4.95
CA SER A 128 -12.55 -24.68 -5.78
C SER A 128 -13.06 -24.27 -7.15
N ALA A 129 -12.60 -24.95 -8.20
CA ALA A 129 -12.99 -24.65 -9.59
C ALA A 129 -12.81 -23.17 -10.00
N GLY A 130 -11.76 -22.51 -9.49
CA GLY A 130 -11.44 -21.13 -9.85
C GLY A 130 -12.17 -20.06 -9.04
N GLU A 131 -13.03 -20.45 -8.09
CA GLU A 131 -13.86 -19.51 -7.34
C GLU A 131 -13.75 -19.70 -5.83
N TRP A 132 -13.95 -18.61 -5.09
CA TRP A 132 -14.09 -18.61 -3.64
C TRP A 132 -15.54 -18.90 -3.25
N SER A 133 -15.73 -19.86 -2.35
CA SER A 133 -17.03 -20.16 -1.76
C SER A 133 -16.92 -20.29 -0.23
N THR A 134 -18.05 -20.21 0.45
CA THR A 134 -18.12 -20.51 1.88
C THR A 134 -18.06 -22.04 2.09
N ASN A 135 -17.59 -22.45 3.26
CA ASN A 135 -17.41 -23.83 3.68
C ASN A 135 -17.82 -24.02 5.15
N GLY A 136 -18.97 -23.46 5.50
CA GLY A 136 -19.54 -23.52 6.85
C GLY A 136 -19.03 -22.45 7.81
N LYS A 137 -19.29 -22.68 9.09
CA LYS A 137 -18.85 -21.80 10.18
C LYS A 137 -17.34 -21.92 10.38
N GLY A 138 -16.67 -20.79 10.49
CA GLY A 138 -15.24 -20.74 10.79
C GLY A 138 -14.93 -21.05 12.25
N GLU A 139 -13.63 -21.19 12.53
CA GLU A 139 -13.19 -21.43 13.91
C GLU A 139 -13.50 -20.22 14.80
N LEU A 140 -13.42 -20.37 16.13
CA LEU A 140 -13.70 -19.27 17.05
C LEU A 140 -12.72 -18.11 16.80
N GLN A 141 -13.26 -16.89 16.70
CA GLN A 141 -12.46 -15.69 16.50
C GLN A 141 -11.65 -15.38 17.76
N THR A 142 -10.34 -15.19 17.58
CA THR A 142 -9.49 -14.54 18.59
C THR A 142 -9.65 -13.02 18.48
N PRO A 143 -9.67 -12.29 19.60
CA PRO A 143 -9.70 -10.83 19.56
C PRO A 143 -8.53 -10.27 18.75
N SER A 144 -8.82 -9.36 17.82
CA SER A 144 -7.78 -8.71 17.00
C SER A 144 -6.90 -7.83 17.88
N ARG A 145 -5.58 -8.11 17.87
CA ARG A 145 -4.58 -7.29 18.55
C ARG A 145 -4.45 -5.91 17.89
N SER A 146 -4.22 -4.87 18.70
CA SER A 146 -3.78 -3.56 18.22
C SER A 146 -2.28 -3.56 18.01
N ILE A 147 -1.83 -3.27 16.79
CA ILE A 147 -0.44 -3.25 16.40
C ILE A 147 0.04 -1.80 16.43
N PRO A 148 1.07 -1.47 17.23
CA PRO A 148 1.61 -0.13 17.26
C PRO A 148 2.33 0.21 15.96
N HIS A 149 2.33 1.50 15.58
CA HIS A 149 3.17 1.95 14.47
C HIS A 149 4.65 1.76 14.81
N HIS A 150 5.43 1.27 13.84
CA HIS A 150 6.80 0.80 14.07
C HIS A 150 7.82 1.93 14.32
N ASP A 151 7.52 3.15 13.89
CA ASP A 151 8.34 4.35 14.15
C ASP A 151 7.94 5.08 15.46
N GLY A 152 7.04 4.50 16.26
CA GLY A 152 6.45 5.14 17.44
C GLY A 152 4.93 5.17 17.35
N ALA A 153 4.24 4.61 18.33
CA ALA A 153 2.78 4.52 18.31
C ALA A 153 2.07 5.84 18.65
N VAL A 154 2.73 6.75 19.37
CA VAL A 154 2.16 8.04 19.80
C VAL A 154 3.02 9.19 19.31
N ASP A 155 2.37 10.20 18.73
CA ASP A 155 3.00 11.44 18.29
C ASP A 155 1.96 12.57 18.28
N THR A 156 2.42 13.81 18.10
CA THR A 156 1.57 14.98 17.92
C THR A 156 0.75 14.88 16.64
N GLY A 157 -0.42 15.52 16.62
CA GLY A 157 -1.22 15.63 15.40
C GLY A 157 -0.41 16.22 14.24
N ARG A 158 0.44 17.22 14.48
CA ARG A 158 1.32 17.81 13.45
C ARG A 158 2.24 16.76 12.83
N ALA A 159 2.91 15.96 13.65
CA ALA A 159 3.84 14.95 13.14
C ALA A 159 3.12 13.85 12.35
N TRP A 160 1.97 13.36 12.84
CA TRP A 160 1.15 12.38 12.12
C TRP A 160 0.63 12.89 10.77
N MET A 161 0.23 14.16 10.72
CA MET A 161 -0.23 14.79 9.49
C MET A 161 0.95 15.19 8.56
N SER A 162 2.20 15.18 9.01
CA SER A 162 3.36 15.59 8.21
C SER A 162 3.88 14.54 7.23
N LYS A 163 3.55 13.26 7.45
CA LYS A 163 4.07 12.13 6.66
C LYS A 163 2.98 11.09 6.40
N THR A 164 3.22 10.26 5.38
CA THR A 164 2.41 9.06 5.16
C THR A 164 2.61 8.08 6.32
N VAL A 165 1.51 7.57 6.87
CA VAL A 165 1.53 6.49 7.87
C VAL A 165 1.65 5.13 7.17
N SER A 166 2.63 4.30 7.55
CA SER A 166 2.95 3.02 6.90
C SER A 166 3.13 1.89 7.90
N PHE A 167 2.49 0.75 7.67
CA PHE A 167 2.63 -0.47 8.48
C PHE A 167 3.37 -1.57 7.69
N ASP A 168 4.44 -1.21 7.00
CA ASP A 168 5.21 -2.10 6.12
C ASP A 168 6.06 -3.16 6.85
N ARG A 169 6.31 -2.98 8.14
CA ARG A 169 6.98 -3.98 9.00
C ARG A 169 6.04 -5.02 9.62
N VAL A 170 4.73 -4.86 9.46
CA VAL A 170 3.74 -5.80 9.98
C VAL A 170 3.81 -7.11 9.21
N LYS A 171 3.82 -8.24 9.92
CA LYS A 171 3.79 -9.57 9.32
C LYS A 171 2.56 -10.33 9.77
N VAL A 172 2.07 -11.19 8.88
CA VAL A 172 0.99 -12.13 9.19
C VAL A 172 1.62 -13.50 9.46
N THR A 173 1.17 -14.16 10.51
CA THR A 173 1.59 -15.51 10.90
C THR A 173 0.37 -16.36 11.23
N ASN A 174 0.52 -17.68 11.13
CA ASN A 174 -0.46 -18.64 11.64
C ASN A 174 0.01 -19.33 12.95
N ASN A 175 1.23 -19.03 13.40
CA ASN A 175 1.78 -19.55 14.64
C ASN A 175 1.07 -18.91 15.84
N GLN A 176 0.26 -19.70 16.55
CA GLN A 176 -0.50 -19.24 17.71
C GLN A 176 0.38 -18.89 18.93
N LEU A 177 1.64 -19.31 18.90
CA LEU A 177 2.63 -19.05 19.96
C LEU A 177 3.54 -17.85 19.66
N ASP A 178 3.29 -17.14 18.55
CA ASP A 178 4.08 -15.97 18.17
C ASP A 178 3.76 -14.79 19.10
N ASN A 179 4.81 -14.18 19.65
CA ASN A 179 4.70 -13.08 20.61
C ASN A 179 5.29 -11.78 20.08
N ASP A 180 5.69 -11.70 18.81
CA ASP A 180 6.26 -10.48 18.25
C ASP A 180 5.20 -9.37 18.20
N PRO A 181 5.50 -8.15 18.67
CA PRO A 181 4.54 -7.06 18.72
C PRO A 181 4.06 -6.56 17.35
N PHE A 182 4.79 -6.84 16.27
CA PHE A 182 4.46 -6.46 14.91
C PHE A 182 3.91 -7.62 14.07
N HIS A 183 3.79 -8.81 14.66
CA HIS A 183 3.16 -9.95 14.02
C HIS A 183 1.66 -10.02 14.35
N VAL A 184 0.89 -10.45 13.37
CA VAL A 184 -0.56 -10.65 13.49
C VAL A 184 -0.87 -12.10 13.23
N ILE A 185 -1.47 -12.75 14.22
CA ILE A 185 -1.91 -14.13 14.11
C ILE A 185 -3.27 -14.13 13.41
N LEU A 186 -3.34 -14.71 12.21
CA LEU A 186 -4.57 -14.88 11.45
C LEU A 186 -4.87 -16.37 11.23
N GLN A 187 -6.14 -16.73 11.26
CA GLN A 187 -6.60 -18.06 10.89
C GLN A 187 -6.67 -18.16 9.38
N SER A 188 -6.08 -19.21 8.81
CA SER A 188 -6.14 -19.46 7.37
C SER A 188 -7.60 -19.69 6.94
N MET A 189 -7.91 -19.36 5.69
CA MET A 189 -9.21 -19.53 5.05
C MET A 189 -10.33 -18.67 5.66
N HIS A 190 -9.98 -17.53 6.25
CA HIS A 190 -10.91 -16.55 6.80
C HIS A 190 -10.71 -15.19 6.15
N LYS A 191 -11.80 -14.42 6.02
CA LYS A 191 -11.78 -13.08 5.43
C LYS A 191 -11.51 -12.02 6.49
N TYR A 192 -10.60 -11.11 6.17
CA TYR A 192 -10.12 -10.06 7.05
C TYR A 192 -10.10 -8.70 6.36
N ILE A 193 -10.18 -7.64 7.16
CA ILE A 193 -10.02 -6.26 6.75
C ILE A 193 -9.00 -5.55 7.67
N PRO A 194 -7.97 -4.90 7.11
CA PRO A 194 -7.14 -3.96 7.85
C PRO A 194 -7.92 -2.70 8.23
N VAL A 195 -7.82 -2.28 9.49
CA VAL A 195 -8.51 -1.11 10.04
C VAL A 195 -7.50 -0.23 10.78
N LEU A 196 -7.43 1.04 10.39
CA LEU A 196 -6.58 2.03 11.06
C LEU A 196 -7.35 2.68 12.20
N TYR A 197 -6.84 2.54 13.42
CA TYR A 197 -7.42 3.13 14.62
C TYR A 197 -6.63 4.35 15.06
N ILE A 198 -7.33 5.44 15.38
CA ILE A 198 -6.73 6.70 15.82
C ILE A 198 -7.36 7.10 17.16
N TYR A 199 -6.53 7.17 18.19
CA TYR A 199 -6.92 7.57 19.54
C TYR A 199 -6.37 8.94 19.86
N HIS A 200 -7.18 9.78 20.51
CA HIS A 200 -6.70 11.00 21.13
C HIS A 200 -6.11 10.64 22.49
N MET A 201 -4.87 11.00 22.74
CA MET A 201 -4.18 10.57 23.95
C MET A 201 -4.23 11.66 25.02
N PRO A 202 -4.30 11.28 26.31
CA PRO A 202 -4.03 12.23 27.39
C PRO A 202 -2.56 12.64 27.36
N ASN A 203 -2.24 13.80 27.96
CA ASN A 203 -0.84 14.26 28.08
C ASN A 203 0.03 13.30 28.90
N SER A 204 -0.57 12.61 29.88
CA SER A 204 0.10 11.57 30.67
C SER A 204 -0.28 10.20 30.11
N ILE A 205 0.57 9.68 29.22
CA ILE A 205 0.36 8.39 28.57
C ILE A 205 0.87 7.27 29.47
N MET A 206 0.00 6.31 29.78
CA MET A 206 0.42 5.04 30.38
C MET A 206 0.90 4.10 29.28
N TRP A 207 2.05 3.46 29.49
CA TRP A 207 2.66 2.55 28.54
C TRP A 207 2.58 1.11 29.07
N MET A 208 2.13 0.18 28.24
CA MET A 208 2.12 -1.26 28.57
C MET A 208 3.49 -1.89 28.27
N ASP A 209 4.17 -1.40 27.24
CA ASP A 209 5.55 -1.74 26.89
C ASP A 209 6.24 -0.53 26.23
N GLN A 210 7.43 -0.71 25.66
CA GLN A 210 8.23 0.37 25.06
C GLN A 210 7.53 1.14 23.93
N ASN A 211 6.59 0.53 23.19
CA ASN A 211 5.93 1.15 22.04
C ASN A 211 4.40 0.96 22.03
N THR A 212 3.82 0.32 23.03
CA THR A 212 2.38 0.06 23.10
C THR A 212 1.76 0.91 24.23
N PRO A 213 1.01 1.98 23.90
CA PRO A 213 0.29 2.75 24.89
C PRO A 213 -0.93 1.98 25.40
N ALA A 214 -1.33 2.23 26.64
CA ALA A 214 -2.63 1.82 27.15
C ALA A 214 -3.73 2.60 26.40
N LEU A 215 -4.67 1.87 25.79
CA LEU A 215 -5.74 2.45 24.97
C LEU A 215 -7.06 2.44 25.73
N ASP A 216 -7.67 3.63 25.87
CA ASP A 216 -9.04 3.77 26.34
C ASP A 216 -9.99 3.81 25.12
N PRO A 217 -10.98 2.91 25.01
CA PRO A 217 -12.00 2.97 23.96
C PRO A 217 -12.74 4.32 23.89
N SER A 218 -12.89 5.04 25.00
CA SER A 218 -13.54 6.37 25.04
C SER A 218 -12.73 7.45 24.31
N CYS A 219 -11.41 7.25 24.19
CA CYS A 219 -10.48 8.10 23.47
C CYS A 219 -10.42 7.82 21.96
N LEU A 220 -11.16 6.82 21.46
CA LEU A 220 -11.20 6.48 20.04
C LEU A 220 -11.84 7.61 19.24
N VAL A 221 -11.08 8.19 18.33
CA VAL A 221 -11.55 9.29 17.48
C VAL A 221 -12.01 8.79 16.12
N ALA A 222 -11.31 7.80 15.56
CA ALA A 222 -11.65 7.23 14.26
C ALA A 222 -11.17 5.77 14.14
N ALA A 223 -12.00 4.97 13.46
CA ALA A 223 -11.65 3.64 12.96
C ALA A 223 -11.88 3.63 11.45
N VAL A 224 -10.80 3.74 10.68
CA VAL A 224 -10.83 3.91 9.22
C VAL A 224 -10.73 2.54 8.55
N ARG A 225 -11.74 2.22 7.75
CA ARG A 225 -11.83 0.99 6.95
C ARG A 225 -11.71 1.33 5.47
N PHE A 226 -11.05 0.45 4.74
CA PHE A 226 -10.97 0.52 3.29
C PHE A 226 -11.48 -0.82 2.75
N ASP A 227 -12.73 -0.89 2.33
CA ASP A 227 -13.38 -2.15 1.96
C ASP A 227 -12.63 -2.89 0.83
N PHE A 228 -11.96 -2.17 -0.07
CA PHE A 228 -11.12 -2.76 -1.12
C PHE A 228 -9.82 -3.42 -0.60
N THR A 229 -9.52 -3.32 0.69
CA THR A 229 -8.38 -3.96 1.35
C THR A 229 -8.76 -5.26 2.06
N GLU A 230 -10.00 -5.73 1.91
CA GLU A 230 -10.41 -7.07 2.32
C GLU A 230 -9.56 -8.15 1.63
N PHE A 231 -9.21 -9.19 2.38
CA PHE A 231 -8.47 -10.33 1.87
C PHE A 231 -8.81 -11.62 2.62
N ILE A 232 -8.53 -12.76 2.01
CA ILE A 232 -8.61 -14.07 2.68
C ILE A 232 -7.19 -14.51 3.04
N ALA A 233 -6.95 -14.80 4.32
CA ALA A 233 -5.66 -15.33 4.77
C ALA A 233 -5.49 -16.76 4.23
N VAL A 234 -4.32 -17.09 3.70
CA VAL A 234 -4.01 -18.44 3.17
C VAL A 234 -2.58 -18.82 3.50
N THR A 235 -2.31 -20.11 3.68
CA THR A 235 -0.94 -20.63 3.85
C THR A 235 -0.22 -20.84 2.52
N ALA A 236 -0.97 -20.94 1.42
CA ALA A 236 -0.48 -20.98 0.05
C ALA A 236 -1.50 -20.33 -0.88
N TYR A 237 -1.03 -19.66 -1.94
CA TYR A 237 -1.92 -19.03 -2.92
C TYR A 237 -2.83 -20.07 -3.57
N GLN A 238 -4.13 -19.78 -3.61
CA GLN A 238 -5.15 -20.66 -4.19
C GLN A 238 -5.46 -20.30 -5.65
N ASN A 239 -5.49 -19.00 -5.97
CA ASN A 239 -5.72 -18.49 -7.32
C ASN A 239 -4.39 -18.16 -8.01
N ASN A 240 -4.11 -18.81 -9.14
CA ASN A 240 -2.89 -18.59 -9.91
C ASN A 240 -2.79 -17.16 -10.48
N GLU A 241 -3.89 -16.48 -10.79
CA GLU A 241 -3.87 -15.08 -11.23
C GLU A 241 -3.32 -14.16 -10.14
N VAL A 242 -3.68 -14.41 -8.88
CA VAL A 242 -3.12 -13.68 -7.73
C VAL A 242 -1.63 -13.99 -7.59
N THR A 243 -1.21 -15.24 -7.79
CA THR A 243 0.21 -15.61 -7.81
C THR A 243 0.99 -14.82 -8.87
N GLN A 244 0.49 -14.78 -10.11
CA GLN A 244 1.12 -14.03 -11.21
C GLN A 244 1.12 -12.52 -10.94
N LEU A 245 0.04 -11.99 -10.37
CA LEU A 245 -0.03 -10.60 -9.94
C LEU A 245 1.04 -10.31 -8.87
N LYS A 246 1.20 -11.18 -7.87
CA LYS A 246 2.22 -11.01 -6.83
C LYS A 246 3.64 -11.14 -7.37
N ILE A 247 3.89 -12.10 -8.27
CA ILE A 247 5.18 -12.26 -8.97
C ILE A 247 5.52 -10.97 -9.71
N SER A 248 4.62 -10.46 -10.55
CA SER A 248 4.83 -9.29 -11.40
C SER A 248 4.98 -7.97 -10.63
N HIS A 249 4.34 -7.83 -9.45
CA HIS A 249 4.29 -6.55 -8.73
C HIS A 249 5.20 -6.50 -7.49
N ASN A 250 5.41 -7.60 -6.77
CA ASN A 250 6.24 -7.59 -5.56
C ASN A 250 7.74 -7.52 -5.91
N PRO A 251 8.48 -6.46 -5.54
CA PRO A 251 9.91 -6.34 -5.86
C PRO A 251 10.75 -7.53 -5.39
N PHE A 252 10.37 -8.15 -4.27
CA PHE A 252 11.08 -9.32 -3.71
C PHE A 252 10.82 -10.62 -4.49
N ALA A 253 9.86 -10.64 -5.41
CA ALA A 253 9.53 -11.80 -6.24
C ALA A 253 10.11 -11.70 -7.67
N LYS A 254 11.03 -10.75 -7.92
CA LYS A 254 11.61 -10.51 -9.26
C LYS A 254 12.22 -11.77 -9.89
N GLY A 255 12.82 -12.65 -9.08
CA GLY A 255 13.43 -13.91 -9.55
C GLY A 255 12.45 -14.91 -10.17
N PHE A 256 11.13 -14.71 -10.02
CA PHE A 256 10.09 -15.55 -10.62
C PHE A 256 9.46 -14.92 -11.88
N ARG A 257 9.83 -13.69 -12.26
CA ARG A 257 9.21 -12.95 -13.38
C ARG A 257 9.71 -13.39 -14.76
N GLU A 258 10.88 -14.02 -14.81
CA GLU A 258 11.50 -14.50 -16.05
C GLU A 258 11.70 -16.01 -15.97
N GLY A 259 11.13 -16.73 -16.93
CA GLY A 259 11.35 -18.17 -17.09
C GLY A 259 12.79 -18.48 -17.51
N SER A 260 13.47 -19.33 -16.74
CA SER A 260 14.49 -20.28 -17.20
C SER A 260 15.63 -19.77 -18.11
N GLU A 261 16.64 -19.09 -17.56
CA GLU A 261 17.99 -19.13 -18.19
C GLU A 261 18.82 -20.35 -17.77
N ARG A 262 18.37 -21.12 -16.78
CA ARG A 262 19.09 -22.34 -16.32
C ARG A 262 18.78 -23.62 -17.11
N ASP A 263 17.72 -23.66 -17.92
CA ASP A 263 17.39 -24.85 -18.74
C ASP A 263 17.81 -24.76 -20.22
N ARG A 264 18.26 -23.60 -20.70
CA ARG A 264 18.76 -23.46 -22.10
C ARG A 264 20.18 -24.00 -22.32
N LYS A 265 20.87 -24.48 -21.29
CA LYS A 265 22.23 -25.06 -21.40
C LYS A 265 22.29 -26.59 -21.35
N ARG A 266 21.14 -27.29 -21.33
CA ARG A 266 21.09 -28.77 -21.31
C ARG A 266 20.67 -29.43 -22.62
N THR A 267 20.66 -28.68 -23.71
CA THR A 267 20.52 -29.20 -25.07
C THR A 267 21.64 -28.66 -25.97
N SER A 268 22.88 -28.94 -25.60
CA SER A 268 24.00 -28.88 -26.56
C SER A 268 24.82 -30.15 -26.44
N THR A 269 24.59 -31.04 -27.41
CA THR A 269 25.52 -32.04 -27.95
C THR A 269 26.19 -33.00 -26.97
N SER A 270 25.64 -34.21 -26.85
CA SER A 270 26.46 -35.40 -26.62
C SER A 270 27.33 -35.64 -27.87
N PRO A 271 28.66 -35.75 -27.76
CA PRO A 271 29.45 -36.30 -28.84
C PRO A 271 29.20 -37.81 -28.91
N ILE A 272 28.86 -38.28 -30.10
CA ILE A 272 29.05 -39.69 -30.46
C ILE A 272 30.55 -39.88 -30.56
N TYR A 273 31.12 -40.74 -29.71
CA TYR A 273 32.19 -41.68 -30.02
C TYR A 273 32.12 -42.84 -29.05
#